data_AF-A0A256XDS2-F1
#
_entry.id   AF-A0A256XDS2-F1
#
_cell.length_a   1.000
_cell.length_b   1.000
_cell.length_c   1.000
_cell.angle_alpha   90.00
_cell.angle_beta   90.00
_cell.angle_gamma   90.00
#
_symmetry.space_group_name_H-M   'P 1'
#
loop_
_entity.id
_entity.type
_entity.pdbx_description
1 polymer ?
#
loop_
_entity_poly.entity_id
_entity_poly.type
_entity_poly.pdbx_seq_one_letter_code
_entity_poly.pdbx_strand_id
1 'polypeptide(L)'
;MSSLDEKFIIRVLTVTLIAKRGSLKVEEFYKVMNKIIDSLRSKGLNVRRDWIFHILDLINESNGLINLSEKGIRYLEILNDESLNKILN
;
A
#
# COMPACT_ATOMS: atom_id res chain seq x y z
N MET A 1 20.26 -1.14 3.45
CA MET A 1 18.85 -1.54 3.66
C MET A 1 18.30 -2.05 2.35
N SER A 2 17.53 -3.14 2.38
CA SER A 2 17.23 -3.94 1.19
C SER A 2 15.98 -3.45 0.48
N SER A 3 15.88 -3.65 -0.84
CA SER A 3 14.68 -3.30 -1.63
C SER A 3 13.41 -4.04 -1.19
N LEU A 4 13.53 -5.05 -0.32
CA LEU A 4 12.42 -5.77 0.30
C LEU A 4 11.64 -4.87 1.27
N ASP A 5 12.36 -4.05 2.04
CA ASP A 5 11.80 -3.18 3.08
C ASP A 5 10.92 -2.07 2.47
N GLU A 6 11.37 -1.53 1.34
CA GLU A 6 10.71 -0.40 0.69
C GLU A 6 9.44 -0.84 -0.08
N LYS A 7 9.44 -2.03 -0.68
CA LYS A 7 8.24 -2.63 -1.28
C LYS A 7 7.18 -2.93 -0.24
N PHE A 8 7.61 -3.41 0.93
CA PHE A 8 6.73 -3.64 2.06
C PHE A 8 6.06 -2.33 2.51
N ILE A 9 6.84 -1.25 2.68
CA ILE A 9 6.31 0.07 3.07
C ILE A 9 5.23 0.56 2.11
N ILE A 10 5.44 0.43 0.79
CA ILE A 10 4.43 0.85 -0.20
C ILE A 10 3.15 0.03 -0.08
N ARG A 11 3.27 -1.29 0.09
CA ARG A 11 2.11 -2.18 0.29
C ARG A 11 1.32 -1.77 1.52
N VAL A 12 1.99 -1.56 2.66
CA VAL A 12 1.38 -1.09 3.91
C VAL A 12 0.68 0.24 3.72
N LEU A 13 1.37 1.26 3.21
CA LEU A 13 0.81 2.60 3.04
C LEU A 13 -0.42 2.60 2.12
N THR A 14 -0.40 1.79 1.07
CA THR A 14 -1.49 1.71 0.10
C THR A 14 -2.70 1.02 0.70
N VAL A 15 -2.52 -0.15 1.33
CA VAL A 15 -3.64 -0.91 1.90
C VAL A 15 -4.30 -0.12 3.03
N THR A 16 -3.51 0.48 3.92
CA THR A 16 -4.02 1.32 5.02
C THR A 16 -4.78 2.54 4.50
N LEU A 17 -4.31 3.18 3.42
CA LEU A 17 -4.99 4.31 2.81
C LEU A 17 -6.36 3.91 2.24
N ILE A 18 -6.41 2.85 1.44
CA ILE A 18 -7.66 2.38 0.83
C ILE A 18 -8.64 1.98 1.93
N ALA A 19 -8.18 1.23 2.94
CA ALA A 19 -8.99 0.84 4.09
C ALA A 19 -9.61 2.05 4.80
N LYS A 20 -8.82 3.10 5.07
CA LYS A 20 -9.30 4.33 5.74
C LYS A 20 -10.36 5.07 4.92
N ARG A 21 -10.31 4.97 3.60
CA ARG A 21 -11.22 5.67 2.69
C ARG A 21 -12.38 4.80 2.19
N GLY A 22 -12.34 3.50 2.45
CA GLY A 22 -13.26 2.50 1.88
C GLY A 22 -12.93 2.19 0.42
N SER A 23 -13.00 3.20 -0.44
CA SER A 23 -12.68 3.09 -1.87
C SER A 23 -12.03 4.37 -2.42
N LEU A 24 -11.38 4.26 -3.57
CA LEU A 24 -10.78 5.39 -4.29
C LEU A 24 -11.20 5.37 -5.75
N LYS A 25 -11.44 6.52 -6.36
CA LYS A 25 -11.53 6.58 -7.83
C LYS A 25 -10.19 6.21 -8.44
N VAL A 26 -10.18 5.49 -9.57
CA VAL A 26 -8.95 5.06 -10.26
C VAL A 26 -7.96 6.22 -10.49
N GLU A 27 -8.44 7.37 -10.97
CA GLU A 27 -7.60 8.55 -11.18
C GLU A 27 -6.99 9.10 -9.88
N GLU A 28 -7.77 9.08 -8.79
CA GLU A 28 -7.31 9.54 -7.49
C GLU A 28 -6.26 8.57 -6.92
N PHE A 29 -6.48 7.27 -7.09
CA PHE A 29 -5.55 6.24 -6.69
C PHE A 29 -4.17 6.46 -7.31
N TYR A 30 -4.05 6.63 -8.63
CA TYR A 30 -2.76 6.90 -9.27
C TYR A 30 -2.10 8.21 -8.77
N LYS A 31 -2.89 9.26 -8.55
CA LYS A 31 -2.38 10.54 -7.99
C LYS A 31 -1.82 10.33 -6.58
N VAL A 32 -2.49 9.57 -5.73
CA VAL A 32 -2.01 9.30 -4.38
C VAL A 32 -0.79 8.39 -4.39
N MET A 33 -0.76 7.36 -5.24
CA MET A 33 0.40 6.48 -5.38
C MET A 33 1.66 7.26 -5.78
N ASN A 34 1.55 8.18 -6.73
CA ASN A 34 2.68 9.05 -7.09
C ASN A 34 3.15 9.89 -5.90
N LYS A 35 2.23 10.48 -5.12
CA LYS A 35 2.56 11.24 -3.91
C LYS A 35 3.26 10.38 -2.85
N ILE A 36 2.83 9.14 -2.65
CA ILE A 36 3.48 8.20 -1.73
C ILE A 36 4.92 7.96 -2.19
N ILE A 37 5.12 7.64 -3.47
CA ILE A 37 6.44 7.36 -4.03
C ILE A 37 7.36 8.58 -3.91
N ASP A 38 6.87 9.77 -4.27
CA ASP A 38 7.65 11.01 -4.18
C ASP A 38 7.99 11.36 -2.72
N SER A 39 7.07 11.11 -1.78
CA SER A 39 7.33 11.29 -0.34
C SER A 39 8.35 10.30 0.23
N LEU A 40 8.37 9.06 -0.24
CA LEU A 40 9.38 8.08 0.19
C LEU A 40 10.76 8.46 -0.36
N ARG A 41 10.82 8.91 -1.62
CA ARG A 41 12.06 9.40 -2.25
C ARG A 41 12.65 10.60 -1.54
N SER A 42 11.81 11.57 -1.13
CA SER A 42 12.30 12.75 -0.40
C SER A 42 12.87 12.41 0.98
N LYS A 43 12.55 11.23 1.52
CA LYS A 43 13.14 10.69 2.75
C LYS A 43 14.40 9.84 2.51
N GLY A 44 14.92 9.81 1.27
CA GLY A 44 16.14 9.08 0.91
C GLY A 44 15.93 7.61 0.55
N LEU A 45 14.69 7.14 0.41
CA LEU A 45 14.39 5.77 -0.01
C LEU A 45 14.50 5.63 -1.53
N ASN A 46 15.04 4.50 -1.99
CA ASN A 46 15.26 4.21 -3.41
C ASN A 46 14.03 3.56 -4.05
N VAL A 47 12.89 4.26 -3.99
CA VAL A 47 11.63 3.75 -4.51
C VAL A 47 11.53 3.97 -6.02
N ARG A 48 11.09 2.95 -6.75
CA ARG A 48 10.81 3.04 -8.19
C ARG A 48 9.31 3.16 -8.48
N ARG A 49 8.95 3.86 -9.57
CA ARG A 49 7.54 4.05 -9.96
C ARG A 49 6.85 2.75 -10.36
N ASP A 50 7.59 1.81 -10.94
CA ASP A 50 7.10 0.48 -11.32
C ASP A 50 6.72 -0.39 -10.11
N TRP A 51 7.08 0.01 -8.88
CA TRP A 51 6.68 -0.74 -7.68
C TRP A 51 5.20 -0.65 -7.36
N ILE A 52 4.45 0.22 -8.05
CA ILE A 52 2.98 0.16 -8.08
C ILE A 52 2.48 -1.21 -8.57
N PHE A 53 3.26 -1.99 -9.32
CA PHE A 53 2.87 -3.35 -9.69
C PHE A 53 2.86 -4.31 -8.49
N HIS A 54 3.58 -3.99 -7.41
CA HIS A 54 3.59 -4.77 -6.17
C HIS A 54 2.37 -4.55 -5.28
N ILE A 55 1.39 -3.75 -5.69
CA ILE A 55 0.13 -3.59 -4.95
C ILE A 55 -1.08 -4.14 -5.72
N LEU A 56 -0.90 -4.54 -6.98
CA LEU A 56 -1.99 -5.02 -7.82
C LEU A 56 -2.66 -6.28 -7.25
N ASP A 57 -1.94 -7.12 -6.54
CA ASP A 57 -2.49 -8.30 -5.87
C ASP A 57 -3.32 -7.95 -4.62
N LEU A 58 -3.17 -6.75 -4.08
CA LEU A 58 -3.82 -6.28 -2.85
C LEU A 58 -5.05 -5.42 -3.10
N ILE A 59 -5.32 -5.08 -4.36
CA ILE A 59 -6.42 -4.21 -4.74
C ILE A 59 -7.31 -4.90 -5.77
N ASN A 60 -8.54 -4.41 -5.89
CA ASN A 60 -9.45 -4.79 -6.95
C ASN A 60 -10.05 -3.53 -7.57
N GLU A 61 -10.21 -3.52 -8.89
CA GLU A 61 -10.90 -2.45 -9.60
C GLU A 61 -12.31 -2.91 -9.99
N SER A 62 -13.31 -2.14 -9.61
CA SER A 62 -14.71 -2.38 -9.97
C SER A 62 -15.44 -1.05 -10.14
N ASN A 63 -16.15 -0.86 -11.26
CA ASN A 63 -16.93 0.35 -11.53
C ASN A 63 -16.14 1.66 -11.38
N GLY A 64 -14.87 1.69 -11.82
CA GLY A 64 -14.01 2.87 -11.72
C GLY A 64 -13.53 3.20 -10.29
N LEU A 65 -13.75 2.27 -9.35
CA LEU A 65 -13.28 2.35 -7.97
C LEU A 65 -12.24 1.27 -7.68
N ILE A 66 -11.19 1.66 -6.99
CA ILE A 66 -10.18 0.81 -6.38
C ILE A 66 -10.60 0.52 -4.94
N ASN A 67 -10.76 -0.76 -4.65
CA ASN A 67 -11.03 -1.31 -3.32
C ASN A 67 -9.89 -2.26 -2.93
N LEU A 68 -9.87 -2.70 -1.67
CA LEU A 68 -9.00 -3.83 -1.30
C LEU A 68 -9.51 -5.13 -1.94
N SER A 69 -8.58 -5.95 -2.42
CA SER A 69 -8.88 -7.35 -2.73
C SER A 69 -9.04 -8.14 -1.43
N GLU A 70 -9.54 -9.37 -1.51
CA GLU A 70 -9.55 -10.29 -0.35
C GLU A 70 -8.15 -10.46 0.25
N LYS A 71 -7.12 -10.54 -0.61
CA LYS A 71 -5.72 -10.60 -0.18
C LYS A 71 -5.29 -9.30 0.49
N GLY A 72 -5.74 -8.14 0.00
CA GLY A 72 -5.54 -6.84 0.64
C GLY A 72 -6.14 -6.75 2.03
N ILE A 73 -7.37 -7.27 2.21
CA ILE A 73 -8.05 -7.32 3.50
C ILE A 73 -7.27 -8.21 4.48
N ARG A 74 -6.94 -9.45 4.10
CA ARG A 74 -6.13 -10.35 4.94
C ARG A 74 -4.76 -9.76 5.28
N TYR A 75 -4.14 -9.06 4.32
CA TYR A 75 -2.88 -8.38 4.54
C TYR A 75 -3.01 -7.29 5.62
N LEU A 76 -4.09 -6.50 5.59
CA LEU A 76 -4.38 -5.50 6.62
C LEU A 76 -4.65 -6.14 7.99
N GLU A 77 -5.38 -7.25 8.04
CA GLU A 77 -5.65 -7.99 9.28
C GLU A 77 -4.35 -8.46 9.94
N ILE A 78 -3.41 -9.00 9.16
CA ILE A 78 -2.07 -9.38 9.65
C ILE A 78 -1.31 -8.17 10.21
N LEU A 79 -1.37 -7.02 9.55
CA LEU A 79 -0.71 -5.79 10.03
C LEU A 79 -1.33 -5.25 11.33
N ASN A 80 -2.64 -5.41 11.49
CA ASN A 80 -3.38 -4.95 12.66
C ASN A 80 -3.39 -5.97 13.80
N ASP A 81 -2.88 -7.18 13.57
CA ASP A 81 -2.76 -8.20 14.60
C ASP A 81 -1.76 -7.71 15.68
N GLU A 82 -2.29 -7.41 16.87
CA GLU A 82 -1.51 -7.00 18.04
C GLU A 82 -0.39 -7.99 18.40
N SER A 83 -0.50 -9.25 17.96
CA SER A 83 0.52 -10.28 18.14
C SER A 83 1.84 -9.94 17.42
N LEU A 84 1.77 -9.30 16.25
CA LEU A 84 2.96 -8.84 15.50
C LEU A 84 3.55 -7.56 16.09
N ASN A 85 2.70 -6.65 16.59
CA ASN A 85 3.14 -5.43 17.29
C ASN A 85 3.88 -5.72 18.60
N LYS A 86 3.66 -6.89 19.22
CA LYS A 86 4.41 -7.37 20.39
C LYS A 86 5.75 -8.03 20.05
N ILE A 87 5.96 -8.47 18.80
CA ILE A 87 7.20 -9.10 18.34
C ILE A 87 8.18 -8.06 17.75
N LEU A 88 7.64 -6.93 17.26
CA LEU A 88 8.42 -5.85 16.63
C LEU A 88 8.74 -4.67 17.56
N ASN A 89 8.24 -4.69 18.81
CA ASN A 89 8.67 -3.82 19.92
C ASN A 89 9.45 -4.66 20.94
#